data_AF-A0ABD6CUI6-F1
#
_entry.id   AF-A0ABD6CUI6-F1
#
_cell.length_a   1.000
_cell.length_b   1.000
_cell.length_c   1.000
_cell.angle_alpha   90.00
_cell.angle_beta   90.00
_cell.angle_gamma   90.00
#
_symmetry.space_group_name_H-M   'P 1'
#
loop_
_entity.id
_entity.type
_entity.pdbx_description
1 polymer ?
#
loop_
_entity_poly.entity_id
_entity_poly.type
_entity_poly.pdbx_seq_one_letter_code
_entity_poly.pdbx_strand_id
1 'polypeptide(L)'
;MSSETPSLTELEGQLKALQQGHNNAWDAIEDLQDQMQEIRAEQRRIQEGQTDLQASIEQIDTRTDLLRLVESSDEMSGKQRSVALIQHLRRAAMRERERGRTAKASLNREEAERALQYPAIDRTTVYTDMDRAERLVGDRDVLWYESNSSGRSRLKLNLEAGDLPTEVVGQHGGR
;
A
#
# COMPACT_ATOMS: atom_id res chain seq x y z
N MET A 1 26.19 26.94 -59.01
CA MET A 1 26.84 26.43 -57.78
C MET A 1 27.30 25.03 -58.10
N SER A 2 28.61 24.84 -58.21
CA SER A 2 29.23 23.61 -58.67
C SER A 2 29.04 22.50 -57.65
N SER A 3 28.50 21.37 -58.07
CA SER A 3 28.54 20.12 -57.31
C SER A 3 29.98 19.59 -57.38
N GLU A 4 30.79 19.86 -56.36
CA GLU A 4 32.05 19.16 -56.14
C GLU A 4 31.73 17.67 -55.95
N THR A 5 32.06 16.86 -56.95
CA THR A 5 32.05 15.39 -56.81
C THR A 5 33.19 15.02 -55.87
N PRO A 6 32.89 14.39 -54.71
CA PRO A 6 33.91 14.01 -53.75
C PRO A 6 34.93 13.06 -54.38
N SER A 7 36.20 13.21 -54.01
CA SER A 7 37.25 12.32 -54.47
C SER A 7 37.01 10.89 -53.96
N LEU A 8 37.47 9.89 -54.71
CA LEU A 8 37.34 8.47 -54.33
C LEU A 8 37.88 8.22 -52.91
N THR A 9 38.97 8.88 -52.55
CA THR A 9 39.60 8.87 -51.22
C THR A 9 38.70 9.43 -50.11
N GLU A 10 37.93 10.48 -50.38
CA GLU A 10 36.99 11.05 -49.40
C GLU A 10 35.79 10.12 -49.20
N LEU A 11 35.30 9.50 -50.28
CA LEU A 11 34.23 8.50 -50.20
C LEU A 11 34.66 7.25 -49.42
N GLU A 12 35.89 6.77 -49.60
CA GLU A 12 36.45 5.67 -48.81
C GLU A 12 36.60 6.02 -47.32
N GLY A 13 37.00 7.26 -47.02
CA GLY A 13 37.07 7.77 -45.65
C GLY A 13 35.69 7.84 -44.99
N GLN A 14 34.68 8.34 -45.71
CA GLN A 14 33.29 8.39 -45.24
C GLN A 14 32.70 6.99 -45.05
N LEU A 15 32.99 6.05 -45.95
CA LEU A 15 32.54 4.66 -45.82
C LEU A 15 33.12 4.00 -44.56
N LYS A 16 34.43 4.18 -44.30
CA LYS A 16 35.07 3.66 -43.09
C LYS A 16 34.48 4.27 -41.81
N ALA A 17 34.25 5.58 -41.80
CA ALA A 17 33.64 6.26 -40.67
C ALA A 17 32.20 5.77 -40.42
N LEU A 18 31.41 5.56 -41.48
CA LEU A 18 30.06 5.00 -41.38
C LEU A 18 30.07 3.55 -40.90
N GLN A 19 30.99 2.71 -41.41
CA GLN A 19 31.15 1.33 -40.93
C GLN A 19 31.52 1.29 -39.45
N GLN A 20 32.43 2.16 -39.01
CA GLN A 20 32.81 2.24 -37.60
C GLN A 20 31.64 2.74 -36.73
N GLY A 21 30.93 3.78 -37.17
CA GLY A 21 29.73 4.27 -36.48
C GLY A 21 28.62 3.23 -36.40
N HIS A 22 28.44 2.44 -37.47
CA HIS A 22 27.48 1.34 -37.52
C HIS A 22 27.84 0.23 -36.54
N ASN A 23 29.11 -0.20 -36.48
CA ASN A 23 29.55 -1.21 -35.53
C ASN A 23 29.37 -0.74 -34.08
N ASN A 24 29.80 0.49 -33.77
CA ASN A 24 29.61 1.07 -32.43
C ASN A 24 28.11 1.17 -32.04
N ALA A 25 27.23 1.44 -33.01
CA ALA A 25 25.79 1.48 -32.77
C ALA A 25 25.23 0.08 -32.48
N TRP A 26 25.72 -0.95 -33.14
CA TRP A 26 25.35 -2.35 -32.84
C TRP A 26 25.80 -2.77 -31.45
N ASP A 27 27.04 -2.45 -31.08
CA ASP A 27 27.56 -2.74 -29.73
C ASP A 27 26.69 -2.06 -28.66
N ALA A 28 26.34 -0.78 -28.86
CA ALA A 28 25.46 -0.05 -27.94
C ALA A 28 24.03 -0.62 -27.87
N ILE A 29 23.51 -1.14 -28.99
CA ILE A 29 22.20 -1.81 -29.02
C ILE A 29 22.25 -3.11 -28.22
N GLU A 30 23.33 -3.89 -28.34
CA GLU A 30 23.54 -5.12 -27.59
C GLU A 30 23.64 -4.83 -26.08
N ASP A 31 24.45 -3.85 -25.67
CA ASP A 31 24.56 -3.42 -24.27
C ASP A 31 23.19 -2.99 -23.68
N LEU A 32 22.39 -2.25 -24.45
CA LEU A 32 21.06 -1.81 -24.03
C LEU A 32 20.09 -2.99 -23.91
N GLN A 33 20.19 -3.99 -24.80
CA GLN A 33 19.37 -5.19 -24.71
C GLN A 33 19.69 -5.98 -23.45
N ASP A 34 20.97 -6.10 -23.10
CA ASP A 34 21.41 -6.78 -21.88
C ASP A 34 20.92 -6.06 -20.62
N GLN A 35 21.07 -4.73 -20.56
CA GLN A 35 20.52 -3.93 -19.46
C GLN A 35 18.99 -4.06 -19.34
N MET A 36 18.27 -4.08 -20.47
CA MET A 36 16.83 -4.30 -20.48
C MET A 36 16.45 -5.68 -19.92
N GLN A 37 17.23 -6.72 -20.21
CA GLN A 37 16.99 -8.05 -19.65
C GLN A 37 17.24 -8.08 -18.14
N GLU A 38 18.31 -7.44 -17.67
CA GLU A 38 18.63 -7.34 -16.25
C GLU A 38 17.53 -6.60 -15.47
N ILE A 39 17.09 -5.44 -15.98
CA ILE A 39 15.99 -4.67 -15.36
C ILE A 39 14.70 -5.50 -15.30
N ARG A 40 14.38 -6.25 -16.36
CA ARG A 40 13.20 -7.13 -16.37
C ARG A 40 13.32 -8.28 -15.38
N ALA A 41 14.52 -8.82 -15.18
CA ALA A 41 14.76 -9.85 -14.17
C ALA A 41 14.58 -9.29 -12.75
N GLU A 42 15.10 -8.10 -12.49
CA GLU A 42 14.96 -7.45 -11.19
C GLU A 42 13.51 -7.05 -10.89
N GLN A 43 12.78 -6.54 -11.88
CA GLN A 43 11.34 -6.27 -11.75
C GLN A 43 10.55 -7.52 -11.35
N ARG A 44 10.87 -8.69 -11.93
CA ARG A 44 10.23 -9.96 -11.54
C ARG A 44 10.54 -10.33 -10.09
N ARG A 45 11.80 -10.24 -9.66
CA ARG A 45 12.18 -10.53 -8.27
C ARG A 45 11.46 -9.63 -7.27
N ILE A 46 11.35 -8.34 -7.57
CA ILE A 46 10.64 -7.38 -6.72
C ILE A 46 9.15 -7.76 -6.63
N GLN A 47 8.52 -8.12 -7.75
CA GLN A 47 7.12 -8.55 -7.77
C GLN A 47 6.89 -9.85 -6.99
N GLU A 48 7.79 -10.82 -7.11
CA GLU A 48 7.78 -12.06 -6.32
C GLU A 48 7.89 -11.74 -4.81
N GLY A 49 8.87 -10.92 -4.43
CA GLY A 49 9.04 -10.50 -3.03
C GLY A 49 7.84 -9.74 -2.47
N GLN A 50 7.18 -8.89 -3.27
CA GLN A 50 5.93 -8.25 -2.88
C GLN A 50 4.80 -9.25 -2.62
N THR A 51 4.70 -10.29 -3.45
CA THR A 51 3.69 -11.35 -3.30
C THR A 51 3.91 -12.14 -2.00
N ASP A 52 5.16 -12.50 -1.70
CA ASP A 52 5.53 -13.23 -0.48
C ASP A 52 5.28 -12.41 0.79
N LEU A 53 5.60 -11.12 0.75
CA LEU A 53 5.32 -10.20 1.85
C LEU A 53 3.81 -10.05 2.08
N GLN A 54 3.02 -9.96 1.01
CA GLN A 54 1.58 -9.89 1.13
C GLN A 54 0.99 -11.16 1.74
N ALA A 55 1.47 -12.34 1.33
CA ALA A 55 1.06 -13.61 1.93
C ALA A 55 1.43 -13.69 3.42
N SER A 56 2.61 -13.20 3.80
CA SER A 56 3.04 -13.14 5.20
C SER A 56 2.16 -12.21 6.04
N ILE A 57 1.74 -11.05 5.50
CA ILE A 57 0.81 -10.13 6.15
C ILE A 57 -0.54 -10.81 6.37
N GLU A 58 -1.08 -11.50 5.36
CA GLU A 58 -2.35 -12.23 5.48
C GLU A 58 -2.29 -13.33 6.55
N GLN A 59 -1.16 -14.03 6.65
CA GLN A 59 -0.94 -15.03 7.68
C GLN A 59 -0.87 -14.41 9.09
N ILE A 60 -0.19 -13.27 9.24
CA ILE A 60 -0.14 -12.53 10.51
C ILE A 60 -1.53 -12.04 10.90
N ASP A 61 -2.28 -11.47 9.96
CA ASP A 61 -3.66 -11.00 10.18
C ASP A 61 -4.55 -12.17 10.65
N THR A 62 -4.46 -13.33 10.00
CA THR A 62 -5.18 -14.56 10.40
C THR A 62 -4.78 -15.00 11.82
N ARG A 63 -3.49 -14.95 12.16
CA ARG A 63 -3.02 -15.29 13.51
C ARG A 63 -3.50 -14.29 14.55
N THR A 64 -3.55 -13.01 14.22
CA THR A 64 -4.13 -11.97 15.09
C THR A 64 -5.62 -12.22 15.32
N ASP A 65 -6.36 -12.61 14.29
CA ASP A 65 -7.79 -12.94 14.41
C ASP A 65 -8.00 -14.20 15.28
N LEU A 66 -7.16 -15.23 15.14
CA LEU A 66 -7.17 -16.40 16.02
C LEU A 66 -6.79 -16.07 17.47
N LEU A 67 -5.84 -15.17 17.70
CA LEU A 67 -5.50 -14.72 19.05
C LEU A 67 -6.65 -13.95 19.70
N ARG A 68 -7.36 -13.11 18.93
CA ARG A 68 -8.60 -12.47 19.40
C ARG A 68 -9.69 -13.49 19.74
N LEU A 69 -9.78 -14.58 18.98
CA LEU A 69 -10.71 -15.69 19.26
C LEU A 69 -10.36 -16.43 20.57
N VAL A 70 -9.07 -16.63 20.85
CA VAL A 70 -8.61 -17.26 22.11
C VAL A 70 -8.78 -16.32 23.31
N GLU A 71 -8.61 -15.01 23.11
CA GLU A 71 -8.90 -13.99 24.11
C GLU A 71 -10.43 -13.81 24.35
N SER A 72 -11.27 -14.30 23.43
CA SER A 72 -12.74 -14.22 23.49
C SER A 72 -13.47 -15.33 24.27
N SER A 73 -12.78 -16.02 25.19
CA SER A 73 -13.51 -16.80 26.21
C SER A 73 -14.39 -15.88 27.10
N ASP A 74 -14.14 -14.57 27.09
CA ASP A 74 -15.04 -13.51 27.54
C ASP A 74 -15.40 -12.60 26.35
N GLU A 75 -16.68 -12.22 26.18
CA GLU A 75 -17.15 -11.39 25.06
C GLU A 75 -16.33 -10.10 24.90
N MET A 76 -15.86 -9.79 23.66
CA MET A 76 -15.13 -8.54 23.42
C MET A 76 -15.96 -7.33 23.86
N SER A 77 -15.44 -6.59 24.84
CA SER A 77 -16.06 -5.33 25.28
C SER A 77 -16.15 -4.32 24.13
N GLY A 78 -17.11 -3.40 24.21
CA GLY A 78 -17.27 -2.37 23.18
C GLY A 78 -16.01 -1.51 22.98
N LYS A 79 -15.20 -1.31 24.02
CA LYS A 79 -13.90 -0.64 23.91
C LYS A 79 -12.92 -1.44 23.03
N GLN A 80 -12.80 -2.75 23.27
CA GLN A 80 -11.93 -3.62 22.45
C GLN A 80 -12.37 -3.65 21.00
N ARG A 81 -13.69 -3.70 20.73
CA ARG A 81 -14.20 -3.63 19.34
C ARG A 81 -13.86 -2.30 18.68
N SER A 82 -13.99 -1.19 19.40
CA SER A 82 -13.62 0.14 18.89
C SER A 82 -12.12 0.21 18.55
N VAL A 83 -11.25 -0.34 19.42
CA VAL A 83 -9.80 -0.43 19.17
C VAL A 83 -9.49 -1.31 17.96
N ALA A 84 -10.19 -2.44 17.80
CA ALA A 84 -10.01 -3.31 16.65
C ALA A 84 -10.34 -2.62 15.32
N LEU A 85 -11.39 -1.77 15.30
CA LEU A 85 -11.73 -0.95 14.14
C LEU A 85 -10.64 0.09 13.82
N ILE A 86 -10.07 0.74 14.84
CA ILE A 86 -8.95 1.70 14.67
C ILE A 86 -7.73 0.99 14.07
N GLN A 87 -7.37 -0.18 14.61
CA GLN A 87 -6.24 -0.97 14.12
C GLN A 87 -6.47 -1.49 12.69
N HIS A 88 -7.71 -1.85 12.34
CA HIS A 88 -8.07 -2.22 10.98
C HIS A 88 -7.88 -1.04 10.01
N LEU A 89 -8.37 0.15 10.36
CA LEU A 89 -8.18 1.37 9.56
C LEU A 89 -6.71 1.75 9.42
N ARG A 90 -5.92 1.66 10.51
CA ARG A 90 -4.48 1.94 10.48
C ARG A 90 -3.76 1.04 9.49
N ARG A 91 -4.01 -0.27 9.53
CA ARG A 91 -3.44 -1.23 8.56
C ARG A 91 -3.85 -0.88 7.13
N ALA A 92 -5.13 -0.55 6.90
CA ALA A 92 -5.61 -0.16 5.58
C ALA A 92 -4.93 1.13 5.07
N ALA A 93 -4.78 2.15 5.91
CA ALA A 93 -4.13 3.41 5.56
C ALA A 93 -2.62 3.23 5.30
N MET A 94 -1.93 2.41 6.09
CA MET A 94 -0.52 2.08 5.88
C MET A 94 -0.29 1.33 4.55
N ARG A 95 -1.19 0.40 4.19
CA ARG A 95 -1.13 -0.26 2.87
C ARG A 95 -1.30 0.72 1.71
N GLU A 96 -2.15 1.74 1.84
CA GLU A 96 -2.25 2.77 0.79
C GLU A 96 -0.97 3.63 0.72
N ARG A 97 -0.36 3.94 1.87
CA ARG A 97 0.93 4.63 1.92
C ARG A 97 2.06 3.84 1.24
N GLU A 98 2.13 2.53 1.51
CA GLU A 98 3.11 1.63 0.87
C GLU A 98 2.93 1.55 -0.65
N ARG A 99 1.71 1.76 -1.14
CA ARG A 99 1.40 1.87 -2.58
C ARG A 99 1.68 3.26 -3.16
N GLY A 100 2.29 4.17 -2.39
CA GLY A 100 2.58 5.53 -2.81
C GLY A 100 1.35 6.45 -2.89
N ARG A 101 0.25 6.09 -2.21
CA ARG A 101 -0.98 6.90 -2.12
C ARG A 101 -1.07 7.58 -0.76
N THR A 102 -2.05 8.47 -0.59
CA THR A 102 -2.31 9.13 0.69
C THR A 102 -2.69 8.12 1.76
N ALA A 103 -2.13 8.25 2.97
CA ALA A 103 -2.38 7.35 4.10
C ALA A 103 -3.78 7.55 4.74
N LYS A 104 -4.81 7.28 3.95
CA LYS A 104 -6.23 7.46 4.31
C LYS A 104 -6.98 6.15 4.15
N ALA A 105 -7.92 5.91 5.06
CA ALA A 105 -8.80 4.75 4.99
C ALA A 105 -10.19 5.11 5.51
N SER A 106 -11.21 4.37 5.08
CA SER A 106 -12.56 4.50 5.63
C SER A 106 -13.24 3.16 5.67
N LEU A 107 -14.16 2.98 6.61
CA LEU A 107 -15.02 1.80 6.66
C LEU A 107 -16.47 2.20 6.93
N ASN A 108 -17.39 1.43 6.35
CA ASN A 108 -18.82 1.48 6.62
C ASN A 108 -19.23 0.38 7.61
N ARG A 109 -20.53 0.31 7.94
CA ARG A 109 -21.09 -0.68 8.87
C ARG A 109 -20.72 -2.12 8.50
N GLU A 110 -20.94 -2.51 7.25
CA GLU A 110 -20.72 -3.88 6.77
C GLU A 110 -19.23 -4.24 6.74
N GLU A 111 -18.37 -3.27 6.47
CA GLU A 111 -16.91 -3.41 6.54
C GLU A 111 -16.46 -3.58 8.00
N ALA A 112 -17.05 -2.84 8.95
CA ALA A 112 -16.79 -3.02 10.37
C ALA A 112 -17.26 -4.39 10.90
N GLU A 113 -18.46 -4.83 10.53
CA GLU A 113 -18.98 -6.16 10.91
C GLU A 113 -18.04 -7.27 10.43
N ARG A 114 -17.59 -7.20 9.17
CA ARG A 114 -16.60 -8.13 8.62
C ARG A 114 -15.25 -8.05 9.34
N ALA A 115 -14.79 -6.85 9.67
CA ALA A 115 -13.52 -6.64 10.36
C ALA A 115 -13.51 -7.18 11.80
N LEU A 116 -14.69 -7.31 12.43
CA LEU A 116 -14.82 -7.76 13.82
C LEU A 116 -15.00 -9.29 13.95
N GLN A 117 -15.35 -10.01 12.87
CA GLN A 117 -15.49 -11.49 12.81
C GLN A 117 -16.26 -12.14 13.99
N TYR A 118 -17.11 -11.38 14.67
CA TYR A 118 -17.82 -11.79 15.87
C TYR A 118 -19.24 -12.29 15.50
N PRO A 119 -19.89 -13.19 16.28
CA PRO A 119 -21.31 -13.51 16.08
C PRO A 119 -22.16 -12.24 15.94
N ALA A 120 -23.23 -12.33 15.14
CA ALA A 120 -24.03 -11.21 14.64
C ALA A 120 -24.20 -10.05 15.65
N ILE A 121 -23.33 -9.05 15.54
CA ILE A 121 -23.39 -7.83 16.34
C ILE A 121 -24.57 -7.00 15.84
N ASP A 122 -25.40 -6.46 16.74
CA ASP A 122 -26.47 -5.55 16.35
C ASP A 122 -25.90 -4.31 15.62
N ARG A 123 -26.58 -3.90 14.54
CA ARG A 123 -26.19 -2.73 13.73
C ARG A 123 -25.91 -1.47 14.56
N THR A 124 -26.66 -1.27 15.64
CA THR A 124 -26.59 -0.08 16.50
C THR A 124 -25.33 -0.12 17.35
N THR A 125 -24.91 -1.32 17.75
CA THR A 125 -23.66 -1.55 18.46
C THR A 125 -22.47 -1.20 17.58
N VAL A 126 -22.51 -1.57 16.29
CA VAL A 126 -21.46 -1.22 15.32
C VAL A 126 -21.32 0.30 15.19
N TYR A 127 -22.43 1.04 15.06
CA TYR A 127 -22.38 2.50 15.02
C TYR A 127 -21.86 3.11 16.32
N THR A 128 -22.28 2.56 17.46
CA THR A 128 -21.80 2.99 18.78
C THR A 128 -20.30 2.77 18.93
N ASP A 129 -19.77 1.68 18.39
CA ASP A 129 -18.34 1.37 18.44
C ASP A 129 -17.53 2.27 17.49
N MET A 130 -18.08 2.65 16.33
CA MET A 130 -17.45 3.65 15.44
C MET A 130 -17.38 5.03 16.09
N ASP A 131 -18.49 5.48 16.69
CA ASP A 131 -18.54 6.74 17.42
C ASP A 131 -17.61 6.72 18.65
N ARG A 132 -17.52 5.58 19.35
CA ARG A 132 -16.56 5.40 20.44
C ARG A 132 -15.11 5.44 19.92
N ALA A 133 -14.83 4.89 18.74
CA ALA A 133 -13.49 4.90 18.16
C ALA A 133 -12.97 6.33 17.94
N GLU A 134 -13.79 7.23 17.40
CA GLU A 134 -13.48 8.66 17.31
C GLU A 134 -13.10 9.23 18.69
N ARG A 135 -13.94 8.97 19.70
CA ARG A 135 -13.73 9.47 21.07
C ARG A 135 -12.46 8.92 21.72
N LEU A 136 -12.04 7.70 21.37
CA LEU A 136 -10.79 7.11 21.88
C LEU A 136 -9.55 7.76 21.27
N VAL A 137 -9.62 8.22 20.02
CA VAL A 137 -8.52 8.95 19.39
C VAL A 137 -8.47 10.39 19.90
N GLY A 138 -9.62 11.03 20.08
CA GLY A 138 -9.72 12.39 20.62
C GLY A 138 -9.31 13.50 19.64
N ASP A 139 -8.64 13.14 18.53
CA ASP A 139 -8.28 14.02 17.44
C ASP A 139 -9.12 13.74 16.19
N ARG A 140 -10.01 14.68 15.85
CA ARG A 140 -10.95 14.59 14.72
C ARG A 140 -10.30 14.83 13.37
N ASP A 141 -9.13 15.46 13.32
CA ASP A 141 -8.40 15.64 12.06
C ASP A 141 -7.76 14.31 11.64
N VAL A 142 -7.45 13.44 12.61
CA VAL A 142 -6.91 12.09 12.42
C VAL A 142 -8.01 11.05 12.22
N LEU A 143 -8.99 10.95 13.13
CA LEU A 143 -10.06 9.94 13.05
C LEU A 143 -11.42 10.56 13.38
N TRP A 144 -12.40 10.38 12.50
CA TRP A 144 -13.77 10.86 12.76
C TRP A 144 -14.84 9.91 12.23
N TYR A 145 -15.96 9.86 12.95
CA TYR A 145 -17.17 9.17 12.56
C TYR A 145 -18.14 10.14 11.90
N GLU A 146 -18.38 9.93 10.62
CA GLU A 146 -19.37 10.67 9.86
C GLU A 146 -20.70 9.91 9.91
N SER A 147 -21.64 10.40 10.73
CA SER A 147 -22.99 9.84 10.80
C SER A 147 -23.86 10.34 9.65
N ASN A 148 -24.53 9.42 8.95
CA ASN A 148 -25.45 9.74 7.85
C ASN A 148 -26.74 8.92 7.98
N SER A 149 -27.89 9.59 7.93
CA SER A 149 -29.22 8.98 8.05
C SER A 149 -29.60 8.04 6.89
N SER A 150 -28.87 8.09 5.78
CA SER A 150 -29.06 7.26 4.58
C SER A 150 -28.23 5.96 4.58
N GLY A 151 -27.74 5.51 5.73
CA GLY A 151 -26.92 4.30 5.85
C GLY A 151 -25.49 4.44 5.32
N ARG A 152 -25.09 5.66 4.96
CA ARG A 152 -23.74 6.02 4.48
C ARG A 152 -22.81 6.44 5.62
N SER A 153 -23.10 6.04 6.85
CA SER A 153 -22.22 6.37 7.98
C SER A 153 -20.87 5.70 7.80
N ARG A 154 -19.79 6.44 8.06
CA ARG A 154 -18.42 5.94 7.87
C ARG A 154 -17.51 6.39 8.99
N LEU A 155 -16.62 5.50 9.42
CA LEU A 155 -15.46 5.86 10.21
C LEU A 155 -14.30 6.12 9.24
N LYS A 156 -13.64 7.27 9.35
CA LYS A 156 -12.60 7.74 8.44
C LYS A 156 -11.32 8.04 9.21
N LEU A 157 -10.19 7.60 8.66
CA LEU A 157 -8.84 7.79 9.19
C LEU A 157 -7.99 8.56 8.17
N ASN A 158 -7.21 9.52 8.66
CA ASN A 158 -6.24 10.30 7.90
C ASN A 158 -4.92 10.41 8.67
N LEU A 159 -3.96 9.55 8.35
CA LEU A 159 -2.63 9.58 8.98
C LEU A 159 -1.73 10.71 8.46
N GLU A 160 -2.17 11.47 7.44
CA GLU A 160 -1.46 12.69 7.00
C GLU A 160 -1.71 13.87 7.95
N ALA A 161 -2.79 13.83 8.74
CA ALA A 161 -3.13 14.90 9.68
C ALA A 161 -2.48 14.71 11.06
N GLY A 162 -2.00 13.52 11.38
CA GLY A 162 -1.39 13.21 12.68
C GLY A 162 -1.34 11.72 12.97
N ASP A 163 -0.70 11.39 14.10
CA ASP A 163 -0.53 10.02 14.57
C ASP A 163 -1.68 9.59 15.49
N LEU A 164 -1.94 8.28 15.53
CA LEU A 164 -2.87 7.68 16.47
C LEU A 164 -2.25 7.56 17.88
N PRO A 165 -3.03 7.73 18.96
CA PRO A 165 -2.52 7.57 20.33
C PRO A 165 -1.91 6.18 20.57
N THR A 166 -0.85 6.13 21.37
CA THR A 166 -0.08 4.89 21.58
C THR A 166 -0.94 3.80 22.25
N GLU A 167 -1.91 4.21 23.05
CA GLU A 167 -2.84 3.36 23.79
C GLU A 167 -3.80 2.57 22.89
N VAL A 168 -4.15 3.10 21.71
CA VAL A 168 -5.03 2.41 20.73
C VAL A 168 -4.25 1.64 19.68
N VAL A 169 -3.00 2.02 19.45
CA VAL A 169 -2.12 1.40 18.46
C VAL A 169 -1.41 0.16 19.02
N GLY A 170 -1.23 0.10 20.34
CA GLY A 170 -0.40 -0.92 21.00
C GLY A 170 1.09 -0.64 20.76
N GLN A 171 1.92 -0.81 21.78
CA GLN A 171 3.38 -0.68 21.65
C GLN A 171 3.89 -1.67 20.58
N HIS A 172 4.34 -1.13 19.45
CA HIS A 172 5.46 -1.71 18.70
C HIS A 172 6.68 -0.84 18.97
N GLY A 173 7.08 -0.82 20.24
CA GLY A 173 8.37 -0.30 20.67
C GLY A 173 9.36 -1.44 20.57
N GLY A 174 10.26 -1.36 19.60
CA GLY A 174 11.34 -2.32 19.42
C GLY A 174 12.23 -2.47 20.65
N ARG A 175 12.80 -3.66 20.76
CA ARG A 175 14.10 -3.94 21.34
C ARG A 175 14.78 -4.99 20.47
#